data_AF-A0A850LP16-F1
#
_entry.id   AF-A0A850LP16-F1
#
_cell.length_a   1.000
_cell.length_b   1.000
_cell.length_c   1.000
_cell.angle_alpha   90.00
_cell.angle_beta   90.00
_cell.angle_gamma   90.00
#
_symmetry.space_group_name_H-M   'P 1'
#
loop_
_entity.id
_entity.type
_entity.pdbx_description
1 polymer ?
#
loop_
_entity_poly.entity_id
_entity_poly.type
_entity_poly.pdbx_seq_one_letter_code
_entity_poly.pdbx_strand_id
1 'polypeptide(L)' 'MKDKKEFDSVKMMREIRDKLSEKFINMSYDEQKKYIQARVRPEIKAT' A
#
# COMPACT_ATOMS: atom_id res chain seq x y z
N MET A 1 10.54 24.69 -23.48
CA MET A 1 9.89 24.28 -22.21
C MET A 1 8.88 23.19 -22.50
N LYS A 2 9.22 21.93 -22.22
CA LYS A 2 8.26 20.84 -22.09
C LYS A 2 8.75 19.99 -20.93
N ASP A 3 8.51 20.48 -19.72
CA ASP A 3 8.68 19.74 -18.47
C ASP A 3 7.61 18.65 -18.39
N LYS A 4 7.65 17.68 -19.31
CA LYS A 4 6.88 16.45 -19.17
C LYS A 4 7.75 15.53 -18.33
N LYS A 5 7.63 15.63 -17.00
CA LYS A 5 8.13 14.59 -16.10
C LYS A 5 7.57 13.26 -16.61
N GLU A 6 8.44 12.41 -17.13
CA GLU A 6 8.06 11.07 -17.52
C GLU A 6 7.49 10.37 -16.29
N PHE A 7 6.36 9.69 -16.48
CA PHE A 7 5.72 8.97 -15.39
C PHE A 7 6.62 7.81 -14.97
N ASP A 8 7.22 7.93 -13.79
CA ASP A 8 8.02 6.88 -13.19
C ASP A 8 7.13 6.00 -12.31
N SER A 9 6.72 4.86 -12.87
CA SER A 9 5.92 3.85 -12.18
C SER A 9 6.65 3.26 -10.97
N VAL A 10 7.98 3.15 -11.02
CA VAL A 10 8.79 2.63 -9.90
C VAL A 10 8.80 3.64 -8.76
N LYS A 11 8.96 4.93 -9.07
CA LYS A 11 8.85 6.01 -8.07
C LYS A 11 7.48 6.01 -7.40
N MET A 12 6.41 5.88 -8.17
CA MET A 12 5.05 5.80 -7.61
C MET A 12 4.89 4.60 -6.66
N MET A 13 5.39 3.43 -7.06
CA MET A 13 5.32 2.23 -6.20
C MET A 13 6.17 2.37 -4.93
N ARG A 14 7.33 3.03 -5.00
CA ARG A 14 8.16 3.36 -3.83
C ARG A 14 7.42 4.29 -2.87
N GLU A 15 6.82 5.37 -3.39
CA GLU A 15 6.05 6.31 -2.58
C GLU A 15 4.84 5.64 -1.89
N ILE A 16 4.15 4.72 -2.58
CA ILE A 16 3.06 3.93 -1.99
C ILE A 16 3.58 3.06 -0.85
N ARG A 17 4.69 2.34 -1.06
CA ARG A 17 5.31 1.50 -0.04
C ARG A 17 5.73 2.34 1.16
N ASP A 18 6.41 3.45 0.95
CA ASP A 18 6.96 4.27 2.04
C ASP A 18 5.84 4.86 2.91
N LYS A 19 4.74 5.31 2.30
CA LYS A 19 3.52 5.76 3.02
C LYS A 19 2.85 4.63 3.81
N LEU A 20 2.86 3.40 3.31
CA LEU A 20 2.33 2.25 4.05
C LEU A 20 3.24 1.91 5.23
N SER A 21 4.56 1.93 5.03
CA SER A 21 5.55 1.71 6.09
C SER A 21 5.41 2.73 7.22
N GLU A 22 5.24 4.03 6.92
CA GLU A 22 4.98 5.08 7.91
C GLU A 22 3.71 4.82 8.73
N LYS A 23 2.67 4.23 8.12
CA LYS A 23 1.45 3.87 8.85
C LYS A 23 1.63 2.64 9.73
N PHE A 24 2.42 1.67 9.27
CA PHE A 24 2.66 0.43 10.01
C PHE A 24 3.69 0.56 11.13
N ILE A 25 4.56 1.58 11.09
CA ILE A 25 5.66 1.74 12.07
C ILE A 25 5.16 1.87 13.51
N ASN A 26 3.98 2.44 13.71
CA ASN A 26 3.35 2.62 15.02
C ASN A 26 2.26 1.59 15.32
N MET A 27 2.09 0.58 14.47
CA MET A 27 1.09 -0.48 14.65
C MET A 27 1.76 -1.72 15.22
N SER A 28 1.10 -2.33 16.20
CA SER A 28 1.42 -3.68 16.66
C SER A 28 1.16 -4.72 15.55
N TYR A 29 1.76 -5.91 15.69
CA TYR A 29 1.54 -7.02 14.76
C TYR A 29 0.05 -7.33 14.57
N ASP A 30 -0.75 -7.30 15.63
CA ASP A 30 -2.18 -7.58 15.58
C ASP A 30 -2.96 -6.50 14.82
N GLU A 31 -2.55 -5.23 14.93
CA GLU A 31 -3.15 -4.12 14.19
C GLU A 31 -2.78 -4.19 12.70
N GLN A 32 -1.53 -4.52 12.39
CA GLN A 32 -1.09 -4.77 11.01
C GLN A 32 -1.87 -5.95 10.39
N LYS A 33 -2.04 -7.04 11.13
CA LYS A 33 -2.81 -8.22 10.72
C LYS A 33 -4.27 -7.88 10.45
N LYS A 34 -4.93 -7.12 11.36
CA LYS A 34 -6.30 -6.64 11.16
C LYS A 34 -6.41 -5.71 9.94
N TYR A 35 -5.45 -4.80 9.77
CA TYR A 35 -5.41 -3.87 8.62
C TYR A 35 -5.33 -4.61 7.30
N ILE A 36 -4.47 -5.64 7.22
CA ILE A 36 -4.31 -6.49 6.03
C ILE A 36 -5.57 -7.32 5.82
N GLN A 37 -6.11 -7.98 6.86
CA GLN A 37 -7.33 -8.78 6.74
C GLN A 37 -8.54 -7.96 6.28
N ALA A 38 -8.67 -6.70 6.72
CA ALA A 38 -9.77 -5.82 6.32
C ALA A 38 -9.69 -5.39 4.84
N ARG A 39 -8.49 -5.39 4.24
CA ARG A 39 -8.25 -4.89 2.86
C ARG A 39 -7.96 -5.98 1.84
N VAL A 40 -7.42 -7.11 2.30
CA VAL A 40 -7.03 -8.25 1.47
C VAL A 40 -8.12 -9.31 1.45
N ARG A 41 -9.18 -9.23 2.29
CA ARG A 41 -10.38 -10.06 2.13
C ARG A 41 -10.88 -9.91 0.69
N PRO A 42 -10.67 -10.92 -0.17
CA PRO A 42 -11.45 -10.99 -1.37
C PRO A 42 -12.84 -11.37 -0.87
N GLU A 43 -13.88 -10.91 -1.55
CA GLU A 43 -15.05 -11.77 -1.65
C GLU A 43 -14.60 -13.05 -2.37
N ILE A 44 -13.86 -13.95 -1.70
CA ILE A 44 -13.87 -15.35 -2.09
C ILE A 44 -15.25 -15.82 -1.66
N LYS A 45 -16.25 -15.50 -2.49
CA LYS A 45 -17.42 -16.34 -2.59
C LYS A 45 -16.86 -17.69 -3.01
N ALA A 46 -16.65 -18.57 -2.03
CA ALA A 46 -16.49 -19.98 -2.29
C ALA A 46 -17.69 -20.37 -3.16
N THR A 47 -17.45 -20.57 -4.44
CA THR A 47 -18.40 -21.07 -5.42
C THR A 47 -17.90 -22.42 -5.86
#